data_AF-A0A1J5Q865-F1
#
_entry.id   AF-A0A1J5Q865-F1
#
_cell.length_a   1.000
_cell.length_b   1.000
_cell.length_c   1.000
_cell.angle_alpha   90.00
_cell.angle_beta   90.00
_cell.angle_gamma   90.00
#
_symmetry.space_group_name_H-M   'P 1'
#
loop_
_entity.id
_entity.type
_entity.pdbx_description
1 polymer ?
#
loop_
_entity_poly.entity_id
_entity_poly.type
_entity_poly.pdbx_seq_one_letter_code
_entity_poly.pdbx_strand_id
1 'polypeptide(L)'
;MELEAQRSDAADDVVARSIELAREAAASAEDTGNAADASIGVVMNVRMVAGMMGELSSGMQAARQHVDAARAGSSTVAEETRHTGQALDELLHDIVDISNSARLIRSVAGQVNMLALNAAIEAARAGEHGRGFAVVADEVKSLADVTAQTTGKIDAQLEAIRRAVAELADSLRKVNQSYATIAQTIETVATSVQQQGESFGAMIGYANEAADGAETMGETLGRAAAMQTALADQLTRLCEAIGSRD
;
A
#
# COMPACT_ATOMS: atom_id res chain seq x y z
N MET A 1 -7.07 59.90 -73.16
CA MET A 1 -8.48 59.88 -72.70
C MET A 1 -8.98 58.48 -72.36
N GLU A 2 -9.38 57.59 -73.29
CA GLU A 2 -9.94 56.27 -72.91
C GLU A 2 -8.93 55.35 -72.20
N LEU A 3 -7.67 55.32 -72.67
CA LEU A 3 -6.55 54.62 -72.02
C LEU A 3 -6.12 55.22 -70.67
N GLU A 4 -6.30 56.53 -70.45
CA GLU A 4 -5.98 57.17 -69.16
C GLU A 4 -7.09 56.94 -68.14
N ALA A 5 -8.35 56.98 -68.57
CA ALA A 5 -9.49 56.65 -67.73
C ALA A 5 -9.45 55.17 -67.28
N GLN A 6 -9.13 54.23 -68.19
CA GLN A 6 -8.90 52.83 -67.80
C GLN A 6 -7.71 52.65 -66.85
N ARG A 7 -6.66 53.47 -66.97
CA ARG A 7 -5.49 53.39 -66.09
C ARG A 7 -5.75 53.95 -64.69
N SER A 8 -6.58 54.99 -64.59
CA SER A 8 -7.05 55.56 -63.33
C SER A 8 -8.01 54.60 -62.60
N ASP A 9 -8.98 54.01 -63.30
CA ASP A 9 -9.92 53.04 -62.73
C ASP A 9 -9.20 51.77 -62.21
N ALA A 10 -8.18 51.30 -62.95
CA ALA A 10 -7.34 50.19 -62.50
C ALA A 10 -6.43 50.55 -61.30
N ALA A 11 -6.01 51.81 -61.18
CA ALA A 11 -5.22 52.27 -60.03
C ALA A 11 -6.09 52.36 -58.77
N ASP A 12 -7.31 52.87 -58.89
CA ASP A 12 -8.29 52.94 -57.80
C ASP A 12 -8.68 51.55 -57.29
N ASP A 13 -8.89 50.58 -58.18
CA ASP A 13 -9.16 49.18 -57.81
C ASP A 13 -7.99 48.55 -57.05
N VAL A 14 -6.75 48.78 -57.51
CA VAL A 14 -5.53 48.30 -56.84
C VAL A 14 -5.37 48.93 -55.46
N VAL A 15 -5.65 50.23 -55.31
CA VAL A 15 -5.61 50.93 -54.01
C VAL A 15 -6.67 50.37 -53.06
N ALA A 16 -7.92 50.22 -53.52
CA ALA A 16 -9.00 49.67 -52.71
C ALA A 16 -8.68 48.26 -52.21
N ARG A 17 -8.18 47.39 -53.11
CA ARG A 17 -7.80 46.01 -52.76
C ARG A 17 -6.59 45.96 -51.83
N SER A 18 -5.62 46.86 -52.00
CA SER A 18 -4.43 46.94 -51.14
C SER A 18 -4.78 47.39 -49.73
N ILE A 19 -5.73 48.32 -49.57
CA ILE A 19 -6.24 48.75 -48.25
C ILE A 19 -6.96 47.60 -47.54
N GLU A 20 -7.80 46.85 -48.27
CA GLU A 20 -8.50 45.67 -47.73
C GLU A 20 -7.49 44.62 -47.24
N LEU A 21 -6.51 44.26 -48.08
CA LEU A 21 -5.45 43.32 -47.72
C LEU A 21 -4.58 43.81 -46.55
N ALA A 22 -4.31 45.11 -46.44
CA ALA A 22 -3.57 45.67 -45.32
C ALA A 22 -4.32 45.51 -44.00
N ARG A 23 -5.65 45.75 -44.00
CA ARG A 23 -6.51 45.54 -42.83
C ARG A 23 -6.58 44.07 -42.45
N GLU A 24 -6.74 43.18 -43.42
CA GLU A 24 -6.74 41.73 -43.18
C GLU A 24 -5.39 41.26 -42.60
N ALA A 25 -4.27 41.75 -43.14
CA ALA A 25 -2.94 41.44 -42.63
C ALA A 25 -2.74 41.95 -41.19
N ALA A 26 -3.20 43.17 -40.87
CA ALA A 26 -3.12 43.73 -39.52
C ALA A 26 -3.97 42.95 -38.51
N ALA A 27 -5.22 42.62 -38.86
CA ALA A 27 -6.09 41.80 -38.01
C ALA A 27 -5.50 40.40 -37.80
N SER A 28 -4.96 39.79 -38.86
CA SER A 28 -4.29 38.49 -38.76
C SER A 28 -3.03 38.54 -37.88
N ALA A 29 -2.28 39.65 -37.90
CA ALA A 29 -1.13 39.87 -37.01
C ALA A 29 -1.54 39.93 -35.55
N GLU A 30 -2.65 40.60 -35.23
CA GLU A 30 -3.20 40.68 -33.89
C GLU A 30 -3.64 39.29 -33.39
N ASP A 31 -4.40 38.54 -34.20
CA ASP A 31 -4.82 37.18 -33.88
C ASP A 31 -3.62 36.25 -33.63
N THR A 32 -2.59 36.37 -34.48
CA THR A 32 -1.36 35.57 -34.36
C THR A 32 -0.57 35.96 -33.11
N GLY A 33 -0.55 37.25 -32.74
CA GLY A 33 0.04 37.73 -31.49
C GLY A 33 -0.67 37.17 -30.26
N ASN A 34 -2.01 37.19 -30.25
CA ASN A 34 -2.82 36.59 -29.19
C ASN A 34 -2.56 35.08 -29.06
N ALA A 35 -2.38 34.38 -30.17
CA ALA A 35 -2.04 32.96 -30.18
C ALA A 35 -0.61 32.69 -29.65
N ALA A 36 0.34 33.60 -29.90
CA ALA A 36 1.70 33.50 -29.36
C ALA A 36 1.68 33.65 -27.83
N ASP A 37 0.94 34.62 -27.30
CA ASP A 37 0.77 34.81 -25.85
C ASP A 37 0.07 33.61 -25.20
N ALA A 38 -0.94 33.05 -25.86
CA ALA A 38 -1.58 31.82 -25.41
C ALA A 38 -0.59 30.65 -25.34
N SER A 39 0.34 30.55 -26.29
CA SER A 39 1.39 29.52 -26.31
C SER A 39 2.35 29.65 -25.11
N ILE A 40 2.72 30.88 -24.73
CA ILE A 40 3.49 31.15 -23.50
C ILE A 40 2.72 30.67 -22.26
N GLY A 41 1.41 30.92 -22.21
CA GLY A 41 0.54 30.41 -21.14
C GLY A 41 0.52 28.88 -21.05
N VAL A 42 0.52 28.18 -22.19
CA VAL A 42 0.60 26.71 -22.24
C VAL A 42 1.93 26.22 -21.67
N VAL A 43 3.07 26.82 -22.03
CA VAL A 43 4.39 26.45 -21.48
C VAL A 43 4.39 26.51 -19.96
N MET A 44 3.83 27.57 -19.37
CA MET A 44 3.76 27.74 -17.92
C MET A 44 2.90 26.66 -17.25
N ASN A 45 1.74 26.35 -17.81
CA ASN A 45 0.86 25.30 -17.31
C ASN A 45 1.54 23.92 -17.37
N VAL A 46 2.21 23.61 -18.48
CA VAL A 46 2.90 22.34 -18.66
C VAL A 46 4.08 22.19 -17.70
N ARG A 47 4.86 23.26 -17.46
CA ARG A 47 5.93 23.25 -16.45
C ARG A 47 5.40 23.03 -15.03
N MET A 48 4.22 23.59 -14.71
CA MET A 48 3.57 23.33 -13.42
C MET A 48 3.18 21.85 -13.27
N VAL A 49 2.60 21.25 -14.32
CA VAL A 49 2.28 19.82 -14.35
C VAL A 49 3.55 18.98 -14.18
N ALA A 50 4.65 19.31 -14.86
CA ALA A 50 5.92 18.60 -14.71
C ALA A 50 6.44 18.66 -13.26
N GLY A 51 6.32 19.82 -12.60
CA GLY A 51 6.66 19.99 -11.18
C GLY A 51 5.82 19.08 -10.27
N MET A 52 4.49 19.06 -10.46
CA MET A 52 3.58 18.18 -9.72
C MET A 52 3.92 16.69 -9.93
N MET A 53 4.30 16.29 -11.16
CA MET A 53 4.74 14.92 -11.43
C MET A 53 6.07 14.59 -10.73
N GLY A 54 6.98 15.56 -10.60
CA GLY A 54 8.20 15.42 -9.80
C GLY A 54 7.91 15.16 -8.32
N GLU A 55 6.96 15.88 -7.73
CA GLU A 55 6.51 15.64 -6.36
C GLU A 55 5.87 14.25 -6.20
N LEU A 56 5.03 13.83 -7.15
CA LEU A 56 4.44 12.49 -7.16
C LEU A 56 5.49 11.39 -7.28
N SER A 57 6.54 11.59 -8.08
CA SER A 57 7.66 10.66 -8.18
C SER A 57 8.41 10.51 -6.85
N SER A 58 8.61 11.61 -6.12
CA SER A 58 9.16 11.56 -4.76
C SER A 58 8.24 10.80 -3.80
N GLY A 59 6.92 11.05 -3.89
CA GLY A 59 5.90 10.31 -3.15
C GLY A 59 5.93 8.80 -3.43
N MET A 60 6.19 8.39 -4.67
CA MET A 60 6.35 6.98 -5.03
C MET A 60 7.60 6.36 -4.40
N GLN A 61 8.69 7.10 -4.24
CA GLN A 61 9.87 6.61 -3.54
C GLN A 61 9.57 6.34 -2.06
N ALA A 62 8.84 7.24 -1.39
CA ALA A 62 8.38 7.01 -0.02
C ALA A 62 7.42 5.82 0.06
N ALA A 63 6.50 5.67 -0.90
CA ALA A 63 5.59 4.52 -0.97
C ALA A 63 6.35 3.20 -1.10
N ARG A 64 7.43 3.15 -1.90
CA ARG A 64 8.32 1.97 -1.98
C ARG A 64 8.95 1.63 -0.64
N GLN A 65 9.46 2.62 0.09
CA GLN A 65 10.02 2.40 1.44
C GLN A 65 8.97 1.84 2.42
N HIS A 66 7.73 2.33 2.34
CA HIS A 66 6.63 1.79 3.15
C HIS A 66 6.27 0.34 2.81
N VAL A 67 6.28 -0.01 1.52
CA VAL A 67 6.09 -1.39 1.05
C VAL A 67 7.19 -2.30 1.58
N ASP A 68 8.45 -1.89 1.49
CA ASP A 68 9.59 -2.67 1.99
C ASP A 68 9.52 -2.87 3.51
N ALA A 69 9.17 -1.82 4.26
CA ALA A 69 8.98 -1.89 5.70
C ALA A 69 7.81 -2.82 6.08
N ALA A 70 6.70 -2.76 5.34
CA ALA A 70 5.56 -3.66 5.54
C ALA A 70 5.93 -5.12 5.26
N ARG A 71 6.72 -5.38 4.21
CA ARG A 71 7.22 -6.71 3.86
C ARG A 71 8.10 -7.28 4.97
N ALA A 72 9.02 -6.47 5.49
CA ALA A 72 9.89 -6.86 6.62
C ALA A 72 9.05 -7.15 7.87
N GLY A 73 8.12 -6.27 8.24
CA GLY A 73 7.23 -6.47 9.38
C GLY A 73 6.38 -7.74 9.26
N SER A 74 5.84 -8.02 8.07
CA SER A 74 5.08 -9.26 7.84
C SER A 74 5.95 -10.51 7.98
N SER A 75 7.21 -10.46 7.56
CA SER A 75 8.15 -11.58 7.75
C SER A 75 8.46 -11.83 9.22
N THR A 76 8.65 -10.75 10.00
CA THR A 76 8.89 -10.87 11.44
C THR A 76 7.71 -11.53 12.14
N VAL A 77 6.47 -11.14 11.82
CA VAL A 77 5.31 -11.74 12.48
C VAL A 77 5.11 -13.20 12.09
N ALA A 78 5.40 -13.57 10.83
CA ALA A 78 5.37 -14.97 10.43
C ALA A 78 6.32 -15.83 11.27
N GLU A 79 7.51 -15.31 11.56
CA GLU A 79 8.52 -15.99 12.40
C GLU A 79 8.08 -16.09 13.87
N GLU A 80 7.57 -15.01 14.46
CA GLU A 80 7.02 -15.01 15.83
C GLU A 80 5.85 -16.01 15.98
N THR A 81 5.00 -16.08 14.96
CA THR A 81 3.87 -17.02 14.95
C THR A 81 4.35 -18.47 14.87
N ARG A 82 5.43 -18.73 14.11
CA ARG A 82 6.09 -20.03 14.03
C ARG A 82 6.69 -20.44 15.38
N HIS A 83 7.41 -19.52 16.04
CA HIS A 83 7.97 -19.76 17.38
C HIS A 83 6.89 -20.04 18.41
N THR A 84 5.80 -19.26 18.40
CA THR A 84 4.67 -19.48 19.31
C THR A 84 4.05 -20.87 19.06
N GLY A 85 3.91 -21.29 17.80
CA GLY A 85 3.43 -22.63 17.47
C GLY A 85 4.31 -23.75 18.05
N GLN A 86 5.64 -23.61 17.96
CA GLN A 86 6.58 -24.56 18.55
C GLN A 86 6.45 -24.65 20.08
N ALA A 87 6.33 -23.50 20.75
CA ALA A 87 6.14 -23.46 22.20
C ALA A 87 4.82 -24.12 22.64
N LEU A 88 3.75 -24.01 21.84
CA LEU A 88 2.50 -24.72 22.12
C LEU A 88 2.64 -26.23 21.95
N ASP A 89 3.38 -26.70 20.94
CA ASP A 89 3.65 -28.13 20.74
C ASP A 89 4.50 -28.70 21.88
N GLU A 90 5.50 -27.98 22.36
CA GLU A 90 6.29 -28.35 23.55
C GLU A 90 5.40 -28.43 24.79
N LEU A 91 4.54 -27.43 25.02
CA LEU A 91 3.60 -27.41 26.14
C LEU A 91 2.62 -28.59 26.10
N LEU A 92 2.17 -29.02 24.91
CA LEU A 92 1.33 -30.21 24.76
C LEU A 92 2.07 -31.50 25.16
N HIS A 93 3.36 -31.62 24.84
CA HIS A 93 4.17 -32.75 25.30
C HIS A 93 4.31 -32.77 26.83
N ASP A 94 4.62 -31.61 27.44
CA ASP A 94 4.73 -31.50 28.90
C ASP A 94 3.42 -31.88 29.60
N ILE A 95 2.27 -31.45 29.06
CA ILE A 95 0.95 -31.82 29.59
C ILE A 95 0.75 -33.33 29.56
N VAL A 96 1.15 -34.01 28.48
CA VAL A 96 1.05 -35.48 28.36
C VAL A 96 1.92 -36.17 29.41
N ASP A 97 3.14 -35.71 29.62
CA ASP A 97 4.08 -36.30 30.58
C ASP A 97 3.62 -36.10 32.03
N ILE A 98 3.10 -34.92 32.36
CA ILE A 98 2.50 -34.66 33.68
C ILE A 98 1.24 -35.53 33.86
N SER A 99 0.40 -35.68 32.83
CA SER A 99 -0.80 -36.54 32.88
C SER A 99 -0.44 -38.00 33.13
N ASN A 100 0.63 -38.50 32.48
CA ASN A 100 1.16 -39.84 32.71
C ASN A 100 1.64 -40.03 34.16
N SER A 101 2.38 -39.05 34.68
CA SER A 101 2.87 -39.06 36.07
C SER A 101 1.72 -39.03 37.08
N ALA A 102 0.71 -38.18 36.86
CA ALA A 102 -0.48 -38.09 37.71
C ALA A 102 -1.27 -39.42 37.71
N ARG A 103 -1.41 -40.08 36.56
CA ARG A 103 -2.03 -41.41 36.45
C ARG A 103 -1.25 -42.48 37.22
N LEU A 104 0.08 -42.48 37.12
CA LEU A 104 0.92 -43.40 37.88
C LEU A 104 0.75 -43.19 39.39
N ILE A 105 0.80 -41.93 39.88
CA ILE A 105 0.61 -41.61 41.29
C ILE A 105 -0.79 -42.06 41.76
N ARG A 106 -1.83 -41.85 40.95
CA ARG A 106 -3.19 -42.33 41.27
C ARG A 106 -3.25 -43.85 41.39
N SER A 107 -2.56 -44.57 40.50
CA SER A 107 -2.45 -46.04 40.56
C SER A 107 -1.72 -46.49 41.83
N VAL A 108 -0.62 -45.83 42.20
CA VAL A 108 0.12 -46.14 43.44
C VAL A 108 -0.75 -45.85 44.66
N ALA A 109 -1.46 -44.72 44.71
CA ALA A 109 -2.38 -44.41 45.78
C ALA A 109 -3.48 -45.48 45.93
N GLY A 110 -4.02 -45.98 44.82
CA GLY A 110 -4.97 -47.10 44.84
C GLY A 110 -4.37 -48.39 45.43
N GLN A 111 -3.12 -48.71 45.11
CA GLN A 111 -2.42 -49.86 45.69
C GLN A 111 -2.15 -49.67 47.20
N VAL A 112 -1.71 -48.47 47.60
CA VAL A 112 -1.48 -48.13 49.02
C VAL A 112 -2.79 -48.22 49.80
N ASN A 113 -3.91 -47.74 49.23
CA ASN A 113 -5.22 -47.86 49.85
C ASN A 113 -5.61 -49.33 50.08
N MET A 114 -5.38 -50.20 49.10
CA MET A 114 -5.62 -51.64 49.24
C MET A 114 -4.72 -52.30 50.28
N LEU A 115 -3.45 -51.91 50.36
CA LEU A 115 -2.52 -52.39 51.39
C LEU A 115 -2.94 -51.93 52.79
N ALA A 116 -3.35 -50.67 52.93
CA ALA A 116 -3.85 -50.11 54.18
C ALA A 116 -5.13 -50.81 54.65
N LEU A 117 -6.05 -51.11 53.73
CA LEU A 117 -7.24 -51.90 54.02
C LEU A 117 -6.90 -53.30 54.55
N ASN A 118 -5.97 -54.00 53.89
CA ASN A 118 -5.51 -55.31 54.36
C ASN A 118 -4.87 -55.23 55.74
N ALA A 119 -4.08 -54.19 56.02
CA ALA A 119 -3.48 -53.96 57.33
C ALA A 119 -4.53 -53.67 58.40
N ALA A 120 -5.57 -52.89 58.09
CA ALA A 120 -6.68 -52.61 59.01
C ALA A 120 -7.46 -53.90 59.35
N ILE A 121 -7.70 -54.78 58.36
CA ILE A 121 -8.34 -56.09 58.57
C ILE A 121 -7.50 -56.95 59.51
N GLU A 122 -6.19 -57.06 59.29
CA GLU A 122 -5.32 -57.88 60.12
C GLU A 122 -5.14 -57.29 61.54
N ALA A 123 -5.11 -55.96 61.66
CA ALA A 123 -5.10 -55.27 62.94
C ALA A 123 -6.38 -55.55 63.75
N ALA A 124 -7.55 -55.54 63.11
CA ALA A 124 -8.81 -55.94 63.74
C ALA A 124 -8.79 -57.41 64.19
N ARG A 125 -8.16 -58.28 63.39
CA ARG A 125 -8.02 -59.71 63.69
C ARG A 125 -7.12 -59.99 64.90
N ALA A 126 -6.11 -59.16 65.13
CA ALA A 126 -5.22 -59.22 66.29
C ALA A 126 -5.86 -58.70 67.60
N GLY A 127 -7.09 -58.15 67.54
CA GLY A 127 -7.83 -57.69 68.71
C GLY A 127 -7.13 -56.54 69.45
N GLU A 128 -7.04 -56.64 70.78
CA GLU A 128 -6.43 -55.60 71.63
C GLU A 128 -4.95 -55.32 71.29
N HIS A 129 -4.22 -56.33 70.81
CA HIS A 129 -2.81 -56.18 70.41
C HIS A 129 -2.63 -55.42 69.09
N GLY A 130 -3.67 -55.31 68.27
CA GLY A 130 -3.64 -54.64 66.97
C GLY A 130 -4.06 -53.17 66.99
N ARG A 131 -4.51 -52.62 68.13
CA ARG A 131 -5.07 -51.26 68.21
C ARG A 131 -4.16 -50.17 67.63
N GLY A 132 -2.86 -50.21 67.94
CA GLY A 132 -1.90 -49.23 67.40
C GLY A 132 -1.72 -49.33 65.89
N PHE A 133 -1.72 -50.56 65.36
CA PHE A 133 -1.65 -50.81 63.91
C PHE A 133 -2.92 -50.39 63.18
N ALA A 134 -4.09 -50.53 63.80
CA ALA A 134 -5.36 -50.09 63.23
C ALA A 134 -5.37 -48.56 62.98
N VAL A 135 -4.89 -47.77 63.95
CA VAL A 135 -4.79 -46.31 63.80
C VAL A 135 -3.85 -45.92 62.65
N VAL A 136 -2.69 -46.59 62.54
CA VAL A 136 -1.75 -46.33 61.44
C VAL A 136 -2.37 -46.73 60.09
N ALA A 137 -3.08 -47.86 60.02
CA ALA A 137 -3.72 -48.30 58.80
C ALA A 137 -4.81 -47.32 58.32
N ASP A 138 -5.62 -46.78 59.23
CA ASP A 138 -6.63 -45.76 58.91
C ASP A 138 -6.00 -44.45 58.43
N GLU A 139 -4.88 -44.02 59.04
CA GLU A 139 -4.17 -42.82 58.61
C GLU A 139 -3.56 -43.00 57.21
N VAL A 140 -2.91 -44.14 56.94
CA VAL A 140 -2.36 -44.46 55.61
C VAL A 140 -3.47 -44.51 54.56
N LYS A 141 -4.63 -45.07 54.91
CA LYS A 141 -5.81 -45.11 54.04
C LYS A 141 -6.29 -43.70 53.68
N SER A 142 -6.41 -42.83 54.69
CA SER A 142 -6.79 -41.42 54.50
C SER A 142 -5.82 -40.69 53.58
N LEU A 143 -4.50 -40.85 53.79
CA LEU A 143 -3.46 -40.27 52.93
C LEU A 143 -3.58 -40.77 51.47
N ALA A 144 -3.86 -42.06 51.28
CA ALA A 144 -4.05 -42.64 49.96
C ALA A 144 -5.28 -42.05 49.24
N ASP A 145 -6.41 -41.90 49.95
CA ASP A 145 -7.63 -41.31 49.40
C ASP A 145 -7.44 -39.83 49.02
N VAL A 146 -6.77 -39.04 49.88
CA VAL A 146 -6.42 -37.63 49.58
C VAL A 146 -5.48 -37.53 48.37
N THR A 147 -4.52 -38.45 48.25
CA THR A 147 -3.60 -38.52 47.10
C THR A 147 -4.34 -38.84 45.81
N ALA A 148 -5.26 -39.80 45.83
CA ALA A 148 -6.11 -40.15 44.68
C ALA A 148 -7.02 -38.98 44.27
N GLN A 149 -7.60 -38.27 45.23
CA GLN A 149 -8.43 -37.10 44.94
C GLN A 149 -7.60 -35.95 44.34
N THR A 150 -6.41 -35.71 44.87
CA THR A 150 -5.52 -34.63 44.41
C THR A 150 -5.02 -34.88 43.00
N THR A 151 -4.57 -36.11 42.70
CA THR A 151 -4.23 -36.51 41.32
C THR A 151 -5.45 -36.48 40.39
N GLY A 152 -6.66 -36.70 40.91
CA GLY A 152 -7.95 -36.41 40.28
C GLY A 152 -8.06 -34.97 39.76
N LYS A 153 -7.80 -34.02 40.65
CA LYS A 153 -7.88 -32.58 40.34
C LYS A 153 -6.80 -32.14 39.34
N ILE A 154 -5.58 -32.67 39.46
CA ILE A 154 -4.48 -32.37 38.52
C ILE A 154 -4.88 -32.75 37.09
N ASP A 155 -5.43 -33.95 36.90
CA ASP A 155 -5.88 -34.45 35.59
C ASP A 155 -6.97 -33.56 34.96
N ALA A 156 -7.94 -33.11 35.76
CA ALA A 156 -8.96 -32.16 35.32
C ALA A 156 -8.37 -30.79 34.93
N GLN A 157 -7.36 -30.31 35.66
CA GLN A 157 -6.66 -29.07 35.33
C GLN A 157 -5.84 -29.20 34.04
N LEU A 158 -5.16 -30.32 33.83
CA LEU A 158 -4.39 -30.59 32.61
C LEU A 158 -5.30 -30.65 31.38
N GLU A 159 -6.49 -31.24 31.48
CA GLU A 159 -7.48 -31.23 30.40
C GLU A 159 -7.98 -29.81 30.08
N ALA A 160 -8.15 -28.96 31.09
CA ALA A 160 -8.51 -27.56 30.87
C ALA A 160 -7.39 -26.78 30.14
N ILE A 161 -6.13 -26.99 30.55
CA ILE A 161 -4.97 -26.38 29.88
C ILE A 161 -4.87 -26.88 28.43
N ARG A 162 -5.04 -28.19 28.20
CA ARG A 162 -5.00 -28.79 26.85
C ARG A 162 -6.03 -28.15 25.90
N ARG A 163 -7.24 -27.87 26.39
CA ARG A 163 -8.27 -27.16 25.62
C ARG A 163 -7.87 -25.73 25.30
N ALA A 164 -7.34 -24.99 26.28
CA ALA A 164 -6.85 -23.63 26.07
C ALA A 164 -5.72 -23.58 25.04
N VAL A 165 -4.81 -24.56 25.06
CA VAL A 165 -3.74 -24.68 24.05
C VAL A 165 -4.30 -24.96 22.66
N ALA A 166 -5.33 -25.81 22.53
CA ALA A 166 -5.98 -26.06 21.25
C ALA A 166 -6.67 -24.80 20.68
N GLU A 167 -7.31 -24.01 21.53
CA GLU A 167 -7.92 -22.71 21.14
C GLU A 167 -6.86 -21.68 20.71
N LEU A 168 -5.72 -21.63 21.41
CA LEU A 168 -4.56 -20.81 21.03
C LEU A 168 -4.00 -21.24 19.68
N ALA A 169 -3.84 -22.54 19.43
CA ALA A 169 -3.36 -23.07 18.17
C ALA A 169 -4.29 -22.71 16.99
N ASP A 170 -5.62 -22.77 17.19
CA ASP A 170 -6.58 -22.33 16.17
C ASP A 170 -6.50 -20.82 15.91
N SER A 171 -6.32 -20.03 16.97
CA SER A 171 -6.13 -18.58 16.85
C SER A 171 -4.85 -18.24 16.08
N LEU A 172 -3.74 -18.93 16.35
CA LEU A 172 -2.49 -18.77 15.57
C LEU A 172 -2.66 -19.16 14.10
N ARG A 173 -3.45 -20.20 13.80
CA ARG A 173 -3.76 -20.58 12.41
C ARG A 173 -4.48 -19.44 11.67
N LYS A 174 -5.47 -18.80 12.31
CA LYS A 174 -6.19 -17.64 11.74
C LYS A 174 -5.29 -16.43 11.55
N VAL A 175 -4.37 -16.20 12.49
CA VAL A 175 -3.35 -15.15 12.38
C VAL A 175 -2.45 -15.41 11.17
N ASN A 176 -1.93 -16.62 11.00
CA ASN A 176 -1.12 -17.00 9.83
C ASN A 176 -1.86 -16.78 8.50
N GLN A 177 -3.14 -17.15 8.42
CA GLN A 177 -3.95 -16.92 7.22
C GLN A 177 -4.13 -15.43 6.90
N SER A 178 -4.37 -14.62 7.93
CA SER A 178 -4.45 -13.16 7.79
C SER A 178 -3.13 -12.59 7.27
N TYR A 179 -1.99 -13.03 7.80
CA TYR A 179 -0.68 -12.57 7.35
C TYR A 179 -0.33 -13.01 5.93
N ALA A 180 -0.73 -14.21 5.50
CA ALA A 180 -0.58 -14.62 4.11
C ALA A 180 -1.33 -13.67 3.15
N THR A 181 -2.52 -13.22 3.57
CA THR A 181 -3.34 -12.25 2.80
C THR A 181 -2.69 -10.87 2.78
N ILE A 182 -2.12 -10.43 3.91
CA ILE A 182 -1.34 -9.18 4.00
C ILE A 182 -0.13 -9.23 3.07
N ALA A 183 0.63 -10.34 3.07
CA ALA A 183 1.79 -10.51 2.20
C ALA A 183 1.42 -10.41 0.72
N GLN A 184 0.32 -11.04 0.29
CA GLN A 184 -0.19 -10.91 -1.08
C GLN A 184 -0.61 -9.48 -1.43
N THR A 185 -1.21 -8.78 -0.47
CA THR A 185 -1.61 -7.37 -0.63
C THR A 185 -0.39 -6.47 -0.80
N ILE A 186 0.66 -6.68 0.01
CA ILE A 186 1.93 -5.95 -0.09
C ILE A 186 2.54 -6.13 -1.49
N GLU A 187 2.55 -7.33 -2.04
CA GLU A 187 3.08 -7.60 -3.39
C GLU A 187 2.26 -6.89 -4.50
N THR A 188 0.93 -6.87 -4.35
CA THR A 188 0.04 -6.15 -5.28
C THR A 188 0.28 -4.64 -5.22
N VAL A 189 0.45 -4.09 -4.01
CA VAL A 189 0.77 -2.67 -3.81
C VAL A 189 2.16 -2.35 -4.34
N ALA A 190 3.16 -3.21 -4.14
CA ALA A 190 4.51 -3.05 -4.66
C ALA A 190 4.49 -2.89 -6.19
N THR A 191 3.79 -3.79 -6.87
CA THR A 191 3.61 -3.75 -8.34
C THR A 191 2.94 -2.45 -8.77
N SER A 192 1.87 -2.03 -8.07
CA SER A 192 1.14 -0.79 -8.39
C SER A 192 2.01 0.45 -8.21
N VAL A 193 2.80 0.52 -7.13
CA VAL A 193 3.74 1.63 -6.87
C VAL A 193 4.84 1.68 -7.94
N GLN A 194 5.32 0.52 -8.40
CA GLN A 194 6.28 0.47 -9.49
C GLN A 194 5.69 1.04 -10.80
N GLN A 195 4.50 0.56 -11.19
CA GLN A 195 3.81 1.01 -12.41
C GLN A 195 3.46 2.50 -12.38
N GLN A 196 3.02 3.02 -11.23
CA GLN A 196 2.77 4.46 -11.07
C GLN A 196 4.06 5.27 -11.21
N GLY A 197 5.16 4.81 -10.62
CA GLY A 197 6.47 5.46 -10.78
C GLY A 197 6.91 5.56 -12.24
N GLU A 198 6.74 4.49 -13.03
CA GLU A 198 7.02 4.48 -14.47
C GLU A 198 6.10 5.44 -15.24
N SER A 199 4.81 5.46 -14.89
CA SER A 199 3.81 6.36 -15.50
C SER A 199 4.13 7.82 -15.25
N PHE A 200 4.53 8.21 -14.03
CA PHE A 200 4.95 9.58 -13.73
C PHE A 200 6.22 9.96 -14.48
N GLY A 201 7.19 9.05 -14.60
CA GLY A 201 8.38 9.27 -15.43
C GLY A 201 8.02 9.57 -16.89
N ALA A 202 7.09 8.81 -17.47
CA ALA A 202 6.60 9.07 -18.83
C ALA A 202 5.85 10.40 -18.93
N MET A 203 5.02 10.77 -17.95
CA MET A 203 4.31 12.04 -17.91
C MET A 203 5.26 13.24 -17.85
N ILE A 204 6.36 13.15 -17.10
CA ILE A 204 7.42 14.18 -17.11
C ILE A 204 8.00 14.32 -18.51
N GLY A 205 8.24 13.20 -19.22
CA GLY A 205 8.68 13.20 -20.61
C GLY A 205 7.71 13.95 -21.54
N TYR A 206 6.42 13.58 -21.50
CA TYR A 206 5.38 14.25 -22.30
C TYR A 206 5.22 15.73 -21.97
N ALA A 207 5.34 16.11 -20.69
CA ALA A 207 5.30 17.51 -20.30
C ALA A 207 6.49 18.28 -20.89
N ASN A 208 7.70 17.74 -20.86
CA ASN A 208 8.85 18.41 -21.48
C ASN A 208 8.67 18.56 -22.99
N GLU A 209 8.18 17.53 -23.69
CA GLU A 209 7.90 17.58 -25.12
C GLU A 209 6.81 18.62 -25.46
N ALA A 210 5.73 18.67 -24.67
CA ALA A 210 4.67 19.65 -24.85
C ALA A 210 5.14 21.09 -24.59
N ALA A 211 6.04 21.29 -23.62
CA ALA A 211 6.63 22.60 -23.36
C ALA A 211 7.51 23.07 -24.53
N ASP A 212 8.37 22.20 -25.05
CA ASP A 212 9.23 22.48 -26.21
C ASP A 212 8.41 22.79 -27.48
N GLY A 213 7.35 22.01 -27.72
CA GLY A 213 6.42 22.25 -28.83
C GLY A 213 5.67 23.58 -28.71
N ALA A 214 5.21 23.94 -27.51
CA ALA A 214 4.54 25.21 -27.26
C ALA A 214 5.49 26.42 -27.37
N GLU A 215 6.76 26.28 -26.96
CA GLU A 215 7.80 27.30 -27.14
C GLU A 215 8.09 27.53 -28.62
N THR A 216 8.30 26.46 -29.39
CA THR A 216 8.50 26.51 -30.85
C THR A 216 7.29 27.14 -31.57
N MET A 217 6.08 26.83 -31.12
CA MET A 217 4.84 27.42 -31.65
C MET A 217 4.78 28.92 -31.36
N GLY A 218 5.08 29.34 -30.12
CA GLY A 218 5.15 30.76 -29.75
C GLY A 218 6.14 31.54 -30.61
N GLU A 219 7.34 31.00 -30.84
CA GLU A 219 8.34 31.63 -31.72
C GLU A 219 7.87 31.73 -33.18
N THR A 220 7.20 30.70 -33.68
CA THR A 220 6.70 30.66 -35.06
C THR A 220 5.55 31.63 -35.26
N LEU A 221 4.64 31.72 -34.30
CA LEU A 221 3.55 32.70 -34.29
C LEU A 221 4.10 34.12 -34.18
N GLY A 222 5.06 34.37 -33.28
CA GLY A 222 5.71 35.68 -33.16
C GLY A 222 6.36 36.15 -34.48
N ARG A 223 7.04 35.24 -35.20
CA ARG A 223 7.58 35.54 -36.54
C ARG A 223 6.49 35.79 -37.58
N ALA A 224 5.40 35.02 -37.56
CA ALA A 224 4.29 35.20 -38.49
C ALA A 224 3.56 36.53 -38.27
N ALA A 225 3.29 36.91 -37.02
CA ALA A 225 2.71 38.20 -36.66
C ALA A 225 3.57 39.36 -37.18
N ALA A 226 4.89 39.31 -36.94
CA ALA A 226 5.82 40.32 -37.45
C ALA A 226 5.81 40.43 -38.98
N MET A 227 5.74 39.29 -39.70
CA MET A 227 5.66 39.27 -41.15
C MET A 227 4.35 39.87 -41.68
N GLN A 228 3.23 39.60 -41.01
CA GLN A 228 1.92 40.15 -41.34
C GLN A 228 1.85 41.66 -41.09
N THR A 229 2.41 42.16 -39.98
CA THR A 229 2.56 43.60 -39.74
C THR A 229 3.40 44.26 -40.83
N ALA A 230 4.53 43.66 -41.20
CA ALA A 230 5.37 44.19 -42.27
C ALA A 230 4.64 44.22 -43.63
N LEU A 231 3.81 43.22 -43.93
CA LEU A 231 2.98 43.18 -45.13
C LEU A 231 1.92 44.29 -45.11
N ALA A 232 1.22 44.49 -43.98
CA ALA A 232 0.25 45.57 -43.82
C ALA A 232 0.89 46.95 -44.06
N ASP A 233 2.09 47.18 -43.52
CA ASP A 233 2.86 48.40 -43.72
C ASP A 233 3.31 48.59 -45.17
N GLN A 234 3.68 47.50 -45.86
CA GLN A 234 4.06 47.54 -47.28
C GLN A 234 2.87 47.88 -48.19
N LEU A 235 1.71 47.28 -47.93
CA LEU A 235 0.48 47.55 -48.67
C LEU A 235 -0.01 48.99 -48.45
N THR A 236 0.09 49.49 -47.22
CA THR A 236 -0.24 50.89 -46.90
C THR A 236 0.67 51.86 -47.65
N ARG A 237 1.99 51.62 -47.64
CA ARG A 237 2.96 52.40 -48.42
C ARG A 237 2.74 52.31 -49.93
N LEU A 238 2.30 51.16 -50.44
CA LEU A 238 1.95 51.00 -51.86
C LEU A 238 0.75 51.90 -52.23
N CYS A 239 -0.27 51.97 -51.37
CA CYS A 239 -1.42 52.86 -51.57
C CYS A 239 -0.99 54.33 -51.63
N GLU A 240 -0.13 54.76 -50.71
CA GLU A 240 0.42 56.12 -50.68
C GLU A 240 1.22 56.44 -51.95
N ALA A 241 2.04 55.49 -52.41
CA ALA A 241 2.87 55.66 -53.61
C ALA A 241 2.04 55.76 -54.90
N ILE A 242 0.95 54.98 -55.02
CA ILE A 242 0.04 55.04 -56.17
C ILE A 242 -0.77 56.34 -56.14
N GLY A 243 -1.34 56.73 -54.99
CA GLY A 243 -2.11 57.96 -54.84
C GLY A 243 -1.30 59.25 -55.00
N SER A 244 0.04 59.18 -54.86
CA SER A 244 0.94 60.33 -55.10
C SER A 244 1.37 60.51 -56.57
N ARG A 245 1.00 59.57 -57.46
CA ARG A 245 1.42 59.52 -58.87
C ARG A 245 0.39 60.06 -59.87
N ASP A 246 -0.82 60.37 -59.41
CA ASP A 246 -1.85 61.12 -60.14
C ASP A 246 -1.83 62.61 -59.76
#